data_AF-A0A2M7NFE8-F1
#
_entry.id   AF-A0A2M7NFE8-F1
#
_cell.length_a   1.000
_cell.length_b   1.000
_cell.length_c   1.000
_cell.angle_alpha   90.00
_cell.angle_beta   90.00
_cell.angle_gamma   90.00
#
_symmetry.space_group_name_H-M   'P 1'
#
loop_
_entity.id
_entity.type
_entity.pdbx_description
1 polymer ?
#
loop_
_entity_poly.entity_id
_entity_poly.type
_entity_poly.pdbx_seq_one_letter_code
_entity_poly.pdbx_strand_id
1 'polypeptide(L)'
;MQPFFVFEYFLDYLVDALIFITYQKSLISFFMKILFYLLLIFIFISCNGNSETKTAESSDLEQNSISIENETITENTSTETNQENTENQSKELKTVEDIREEYQSIMSKISEGKIDSTFFNYSCYEESGNVIYFVENGEVRRIKHNSGYEHGGVTKEFFLKDNKVFFIFHDASTWRFDVDAKQENATRDDMTEKRFYIIDNQLIKCLEKEFTIRSSVKNNPTSATVANKEVACSDLAPLMKDYELVLKYKNQKTDMECLD
;
A
#
# COMPACT_ATOMS: atom_id res chain seq x y z
N MET A 1 -60.79 -5.83 6.86
CA MET A 1 -60.20 -6.66 7.94
C MET A 1 -59.30 -7.69 7.27
N GLN A 2 -57.98 -7.46 7.23
CA GLN A 2 -57.02 -8.27 6.48
C GLN A 2 -55.87 -8.69 7.41
N PRO A 3 -55.67 -10.00 7.66
CA PRO A 3 -54.60 -10.47 8.56
C PRO A 3 -53.26 -10.75 7.84
N PHE A 4 -53.21 -10.71 6.51
CA PHE A 4 -52.07 -11.22 5.72
C PHE A 4 -50.76 -10.44 5.89
N PHE A 5 -50.81 -9.12 6.11
CA PHE A 5 -49.60 -8.26 6.17
C PHE A 5 -48.67 -8.51 7.37
N VAL A 6 -49.08 -9.30 8.36
CA VAL A 6 -48.26 -9.56 9.57
C VAL A 6 -47.30 -10.73 9.37
N PHE A 7 -47.52 -11.60 8.38
CA PHE A 7 -46.79 -12.87 8.26
C PHE A 7 -45.45 -12.74 7.53
N GLU A 8 -45.33 -11.82 6.57
CA GLU A 8 -44.11 -11.62 5.76
C GLU A 8 -42.96 -11.05 6.62
N TYR A 9 -43.22 -9.96 7.35
CA TYR A 9 -42.27 -9.34 8.30
C TYR A 9 -41.73 -10.30 9.38
N PHE A 10 -42.44 -11.39 9.69
CA PHE A 10 -41.98 -12.39 10.67
C PHE A 10 -41.01 -13.41 10.06
N LEU A 11 -41.06 -13.64 8.74
CA LEU A 11 -40.15 -14.54 8.04
C LEU A 11 -38.77 -13.91 7.86
N ASP A 12 -38.70 -12.65 7.43
CA ASP A 12 -37.44 -11.93 7.22
C ASP A 12 -36.62 -11.86 8.53
N TYR A 13 -37.27 -11.52 9.65
CA TYR A 13 -36.63 -11.46 10.96
C TYR A 13 -36.07 -12.82 11.43
N LEU A 14 -36.70 -13.93 11.03
CA LEU A 14 -36.18 -15.27 11.30
C LEU A 14 -34.97 -15.63 10.42
N VAL A 15 -34.94 -15.16 9.18
CA VAL A 15 -33.79 -15.35 8.27
C VAL A 15 -32.58 -14.58 8.80
N ASP A 16 -32.74 -13.31 9.17
CA ASP A 16 -31.66 -12.49 9.75
C ASP A 16 -31.13 -13.08 11.06
N ALA A 17 -32.02 -13.55 11.94
CA ALA A 17 -31.63 -14.23 13.18
C ALA A 17 -30.82 -15.52 12.92
N LEU A 18 -31.18 -16.31 11.90
CA LEU A 18 -30.45 -17.52 11.51
C LEU A 18 -29.07 -17.19 10.89
N ILE A 19 -28.98 -16.13 10.09
CA ILE A 19 -27.71 -15.62 9.55
C ILE A 19 -26.79 -15.16 10.70
N PHE A 20 -27.31 -14.40 11.66
CA PHE A 20 -26.54 -13.95 12.82
C PHE A 20 -26.04 -15.13 13.68
N ILE A 21 -26.90 -16.12 13.96
CA ILE A 21 -26.53 -17.32 14.75
C ILE A 21 -25.49 -18.18 14.03
N THR A 22 -25.56 -18.32 12.71
CA THR A 22 -24.55 -19.07 11.94
C THR A 22 -23.22 -18.31 11.85
N TYR A 23 -23.25 -16.99 11.69
CA TYR A 23 -22.05 -16.15 11.73
C TYR A 23 -21.32 -16.24 13.09
N GLN A 24 -22.06 -16.13 14.20
CA GLN A 24 -21.51 -16.28 15.56
C GLN A 24 -20.83 -17.65 15.77
N LYS A 25 -21.43 -18.75 15.29
CA LYS A 25 -20.82 -20.09 15.36
C LYS A 25 -19.54 -20.20 14.54
N SER A 26 -19.48 -19.56 13.37
CA SER A 26 -18.26 -19.49 12.55
C SER A 26 -17.15 -18.73 13.28
N LEU A 27 -17.49 -17.57 13.86
CA LEU A 27 -16.57 -16.70 14.59
C LEU A 27 -15.96 -17.41 15.81
N ILE A 28 -16.79 -18.09 16.62
CA ILE A 28 -16.34 -18.89 17.78
C ILE A 28 -15.41 -20.03 17.32
N SER A 29 -15.75 -20.73 16.23
CA SER A 29 -14.90 -21.79 15.66
C SER A 29 -13.52 -21.26 15.21
N PHE A 30 -13.48 -20.05 14.66
CA PHE A 30 -12.24 -19.38 14.25
C PHE A 30 -11.38 -19.00 15.46
N PHE A 31 -11.95 -18.35 16.48
CA PHE A 31 -11.22 -17.99 17.70
C PHE A 31 -10.70 -19.22 18.48
N MET A 32 -11.47 -20.31 18.57
CA MET A 32 -10.98 -21.54 19.21
C MET A 32 -9.78 -22.16 18.48
N LYS A 33 -9.72 -22.07 17.15
CA LYS A 33 -8.55 -22.53 16.37
C LYS A 33 -7.32 -21.66 16.63
N ILE A 34 -7.48 -20.34 16.62
CA ILE A 34 -6.38 -19.40 16.93
C ILE A 34 -5.82 -19.67 18.33
N LEU A 35 -6.70 -19.82 19.34
CA LEU A 35 -6.28 -20.11 20.71
C LEU A 35 -5.49 -21.44 20.80
N PHE A 36 -5.92 -22.48 20.07
CA PHE A 36 -5.22 -23.75 20.00
C PHE A 36 -3.82 -23.63 19.37
N TYR A 37 -3.68 -22.89 18.26
CA TYR A 37 -2.38 -22.65 17.64
C TYR A 37 -1.42 -21.85 18.53
N LEU A 38 -1.91 -20.82 19.23
CA LEU A 38 -1.10 -20.07 20.20
C LEU A 38 -0.60 -20.97 21.33
N LEU A 39 -1.45 -21.86 21.85
CA LEU A 39 -1.10 -22.80 22.92
C LEU A 39 -0.04 -23.82 22.47
N LEU A 40 -0.08 -24.26 21.20
CA LEU A 40 0.98 -25.09 20.62
C LEU A 40 2.32 -24.35 20.49
N ILE A 41 2.33 -23.06 20.11
CA ILE A 41 3.56 -22.28 19.96
C ILE A 41 4.33 -22.16 21.28
N PHE A 42 3.63 -21.97 22.41
CA PHE A 42 4.26 -21.90 23.73
C PHE A 42 5.01 -23.18 24.15
N ILE A 43 4.68 -24.35 23.59
CA ILE A 43 5.34 -25.62 23.93
C ILE A 43 6.77 -25.68 23.36
N PHE A 44 7.03 -25.01 22.23
CA PHE A 44 8.33 -25.08 21.54
C PHE A 44 9.41 -24.12 22.06
N ILE A 45 9.06 -23.17 22.94
CA ILE A 45 10.00 -22.14 23.43
C ILE A 45 10.80 -22.64 24.66
N SER A 46 10.31 -23.65 25.39
CA SER A 46 10.95 -24.18 26.61
C SER A 46 12.10 -25.18 26.35
N CYS A 47 13.02 -24.85 25.45
CA CYS A 47 14.29 -25.59 25.28
C CYS A 47 15.40 -24.72 24.66
N ASN A 48 16.08 -23.91 25.47
CA ASN A 48 17.49 -23.60 25.25
C ASN A 48 18.21 -23.45 26.59
N GLY A 49 19.09 -24.40 26.91
CA GLY A 49 19.83 -24.43 28.17
C GLY A 49 21.20 -23.78 28.04
N ASN A 50 21.65 -23.05 29.07
CA ASN A 50 23.01 -22.53 29.12
C ASN A 50 24.05 -23.67 29.02
N SER A 51 25.06 -23.47 28.19
CA SER A 51 26.33 -24.20 28.25
C SER A 51 27.50 -23.23 28.12
N GLU A 52 28.04 -22.79 29.27
CA GLU A 52 29.38 -22.23 29.33
C GLU A 52 30.41 -23.38 29.35
N THR A 53 31.44 -23.33 28.49
CA THR A 53 32.70 -24.03 28.71
C THR A 53 33.86 -23.14 28.27
N LYS A 54 34.99 -23.20 28.98
CA LYS A 54 36.15 -22.28 28.81
C LYS A 54 37.39 -23.01 28.30
N THR A 55 38.05 -22.39 27.31
CA THR A 55 39.52 -22.15 27.22
C THR A 55 40.51 -23.34 27.07
N ALA A 56 41.65 -23.03 26.43
CA ALA A 56 42.95 -23.74 26.41
C ALA A 56 43.13 -24.96 25.47
N GLU A 57 44.31 -25.24 24.89
CA GLU A 57 45.53 -24.43 24.59
C GLU A 57 46.51 -25.24 23.69
N SER A 58 47.43 -24.57 22.96
CA SER A 58 48.54 -25.15 22.14
C SER A 58 48.11 -25.94 20.89
N SER A 59 48.93 -26.25 19.86
CA SER A 59 50.36 -25.99 19.52
C SER A 59 50.57 -26.26 18.00
N ASP A 60 51.58 -25.74 17.27
CA ASP A 60 52.33 -24.48 17.38
C ASP A 60 53.15 -24.20 16.07
N LEU A 61 53.68 -22.97 15.90
CA LEU A 61 54.67 -22.52 14.88
C LEU A 61 54.21 -22.60 13.39
N GLU A 62 54.75 -21.84 12.42
CA GLU A 62 56.10 -21.25 12.26
C GLU A 62 56.09 -19.82 11.61
N GLN A 63 57.27 -19.24 11.41
CA GLN A 63 57.58 -17.80 11.31
C GLN A 63 57.53 -17.18 9.89
N ASN A 64 57.10 -15.92 9.79
CA ASN A 64 57.95 -14.75 9.47
C ASN A 64 57.13 -13.46 9.76
N SER A 65 57.57 -12.44 10.51
CA SER A 65 58.72 -11.52 10.29
C SER A 65 58.60 -10.76 8.95
N ILE A 66 58.81 -9.44 8.81
CA ILE A 66 59.28 -8.36 9.71
C ILE A 66 58.92 -7.01 9.01
N SER A 67 58.74 -5.80 9.60
CA SER A 67 58.37 -5.29 10.94
C SER A 67 58.51 -3.73 10.94
N ILE A 68 57.91 -2.99 11.90
CA ILE A 68 58.49 -1.74 12.52
C ILE A 68 58.62 -0.49 11.57
N GLU A 69 58.31 0.78 11.90
CA GLU A 69 57.93 1.57 13.10
C GLU A 69 57.39 2.97 12.60
N ASN A 70 56.91 3.96 13.37
CA ASN A 70 56.71 4.15 14.81
C ASN A 70 55.56 5.14 15.14
N GLU A 71 55.18 5.22 16.43
CA GLU A 71 54.73 6.37 17.27
C GLU A 71 54.04 7.66 16.70
N THR A 72 53.27 8.45 17.46
CA THR A 72 53.23 8.61 18.94
C THR A 72 51.83 8.90 19.52
N ILE A 73 51.71 8.66 20.83
CA ILE A 73 50.58 8.90 21.74
C ILE A 73 50.13 10.39 21.80
N THR A 74 48.83 10.63 22.01
CA THR A 74 48.33 11.66 22.95
C THR A 74 47.01 11.21 23.57
N GLU A 75 46.92 11.26 24.89
CA GLU A 75 45.76 10.83 25.71
C GLU A 75 45.06 12.08 26.29
N ASN A 76 43.72 12.15 26.24
CA ASN A 76 42.96 13.21 26.94
C ASN A 76 41.48 12.86 27.17
N THR A 77 41.20 12.29 28.34
CA THR A 77 40.26 12.83 29.34
C THR A 77 38.93 13.47 28.87
N SER A 78 37.90 12.62 28.76
CA SER A 78 36.52 12.81 29.25
C SER A 78 35.61 13.96 28.77
N THR A 79 34.33 13.59 28.59
CA THR A 79 33.12 14.45 28.62
C THR A 79 32.90 15.39 27.44
N GLU A 80 31.94 15.03 26.57
CA GLU A 80 30.68 15.78 26.52
C GLU A 80 29.55 14.92 25.95
N THR A 81 28.39 14.93 26.62
CA THR A 81 27.21 14.18 26.20
C THR A 81 26.45 14.99 25.15
N ASN A 82 26.95 15.01 23.92
CA ASN A 82 26.17 15.50 22.79
C ASN A 82 25.02 14.52 22.52
N GLN A 83 23.87 14.80 23.16
CA GLN A 83 22.59 14.35 22.62
C GLN A 83 22.46 14.94 21.23
N GLU A 84 22.67 14.10 20.22
CA GLU A 84 22.36 14.44 18.84
C GLU A 84 20.84 14.58 18.74
N ASN A 85 20.35 15.81 18.92
CA ASN A 85 19.03 16.20 18.47
C ASN A 85 19.06 16.13 16.94
N THR A 86 18.85 14.92 16.41
CA THR A 86 18.54 14.66 15.00
C THR A 86 17.17 15.25 14.69
N GLU A 87 17.08 16.58 14.69
CA GLU A 87 15.93 17.31 14.20
C GLU A 87 15.76 16.90 12.73
N ASN A 88 14.67 16.16 12.48
CA ASN A 88 14.63 15.17 11.42
C ASN A 88 14.42 15.84 10.05
N GLN A 89 15.48 16.39 9.47
CA GLN A 89 15.45 17.08 8.18
C GLN A 89 15.00 16.10 7.09
N SER A 90 13.76 16.30 6.64
CA SER A 90 13.11 15.59 5.54
C SER A 90 14.04 15.54 4.32
N LYS A 91 14.53 14.35 3.96
CA LYS A 91 15.44 14.15 2.81
C LYS A 91 14.79 14.72 1.54
N GLU A 92 15.31 15.84 1.05
CA GLU A 92 14.88 16.50 -0.17
C GLU A 92 15.00 15.55 -1.37
N LEU A 93 13.94 15.41 -2.17
CA LEU A 93 13.88 14.47 -3.30
C LEU A 93 14.51 15.10 -4.54
N LYS A 94 15.61 14.53 -5.06
CA LYS A 94 16.38 15.09 -6.19
C LYS A 94 16.53 14.14 -7.38
N THR A 95 16.14 12.88 -7.19
CA THR A 95 16.27 11.82 -8.19
C THR A 95 15.01 10.93 -8.24
N VAL A 96 14.90 10.14 -9.31
CA VAL A 96 13.86 9.12 -9.46
C VAL A 96 14.00 8.04 -8.38
N GLU A 97 15.21 7.79 -7.94
CA GLU A 97 15.56 6.85 -6.87
C GLU A 97 15.07 7.36 -5.50
N ASP A 98 15.26 8.64 -5.16
CA ASP A 98 14.69 9.24 -3.94
C ASP A 98 13.16 9.13 -3.91
N ILE A 99 12.50 9.35 -5.05
CA ILE A 99 11.06 9.18 -5.20
C ILE A 99 10.64 7.72 -4.94
N ARG A 100 11.42 6.74 -5.40
CA ARG A 100 11.14 5.31 -5.14
C ARG A 100 11.34 4.96 -3.66
N GLU A 101 12.37 5.50 -3.01
CA GLU A 101 12.60 5.31 -1.56
C GLU A 101 11.44 5.87 -0.73
N GLU A 102 10.99 7.09 -1.01
CA GLU A 102 9.85 7.70 -0.29
C GLU A 102 8.54 6.93 -0.56
N TYR A 103 8.28 6.55 -1.82
CA TYR A 103 7.13 5.70 -2.17
C TYR A 103 7.17 4.35 -1.42
N GLN A 104 8.33 3.68 -1.38
CA GLN A 104 8.49 2.41 -0.66
C GLN A 104 8.30 2.59 0.85
N SER A 105 8.83 3.67 1.43
CA SER A 105 8.63 4.04 2.84
C SER A 105 7.15 4.20 3.18
N ILE A 106 6.41 5.01 2.41
CA ILE A 106 4.97 5.21 2.59
C ILE A 106 4.19 3.89 2.44
N MET A 107 4.47 3.11 1.40
CA MET A 107 3.77 1.85 1.15
C MET A 107 4.08 0.77 2.20
N SER A 108 5.32 0.70 2.71
CA SER A 108 5.69 -0.20 3.81
C SER A 108 4.89 0.15 5.06
N LYS A 109 4.93 1.43 5.49
CA LYS A 109 4.17 1.92 6.65
C LYS A 109 2.66 1.66 6.54
N ILE A 110 2.07 1.83 5.35
CA ILE A 110 0.66 1.49 5.09
C ILE A 110 0.42 -0.02 5.26
N SER A 111 1.30 -0.87 4.71
CA SER A 111 1.18 -2.34 4.86
C SER A 111 1.40 -2.84 6.29
N GLU A 112 2.17 -2.09 7.09
CA GLU A 112 2.45 -2.34 8.50
C GLU A 112 1.39 -1.76 9.46
N GLY A 113 0.37 -1.06 8.94
CA GLY A 113 -0.67 -0.41 9.75
C GLY A 113 -0.17 0.79 10.57
N LYS A 114 0.94 1.43 10.17
CA LYS A 114 1.59 2.57 10.84
C LYS A 114 1.10 3.94 10.36
N ILE A 115 0.17 3.97 9.42
CA ILE A 115 -0.42 5.19 8.84
C ILE A 115 -1.94 5.05 8.91
N ASP A 116 -2.59 6.02 9.54
CA ASP A 116 -4.04 6.07 9.67
C ASP A 116 -4.70 6.28 8.30
N SER A 117 -5.97 5.87 8.16
CA SER A 117 -6.73 6.19 6.95
C SER A 117 -8.16 6.63 7.24
N THR A 118 -8.63 7.57 6.43
CA THR A 118 -10.04 8.01 6.36
C THR A 118 -10.52 7.92 4.92
N PHE A 119 -11.82 7.72 4.73
CA PHE A 119 -12.41 7.72 3.40
C PHE A 119 -13.86 8.23 3.42
N PHE A 120 -14.36 8.55 2.23
CA PHE A 120 -15.78 8.72 1.95
C PHE A 120 -16.07 8.23 0.53
N ASN A 121 -17.32 7.82 0.27
CA ASN A 121 -17.79 7.39 -1.05
C ASN A 121 -18.60 8.51 -1.73
N TYR A 122 -18.74 8.44 -3.05
CA TYR A 122 -19.63 9.32 -3.82
C TYR A 122 -20.32 8.56 -4.96
N SER A 123 -21.44 9.09 -5.45
CA SER A 123 -22.30 8.43 -6.45
C SER A 123 -23.03 9.47 -7.30
N CYS A 124 -22.39 9.86 -8.40
CA CYS A 124 -22.79 10.95 -9.28
C CYS A 124 -23.32 10.39 -10.63
N TYR A 125 -24.63 10.19 -10.72
CA TYR A 125 -25.33 9.60 -11.86
C TYR A 125 -24.81 8.19 -12.23
N GLU A 126 -23.95 8.08 -13.25
CA GLU A 126 -23.39 6.83 -13.78
C GLU A 126 -21.94 6.59 -13.30
N GLU A 127 -21.31 7.58 -12.65
CA GLU A 127 -20.02 7.43 -11.98
C GLU A 127 -20.22 7.23 -10.47
N SER A 128 -19.53 6.26 -9.89
CA SER A 128 -19.40 6.13 -8.44
C SER A 128 -17.95 5.87 -8.04
N GLY A 129 -17.60 6.17 -6.80
CA GLY A 129 -16.21 6.07 -6.36
C GLY A 129 -16.01 6.34 -4.89
N ASN A 130 -14.74 6.34 -4.47
CA ASN A 130 -14.36 6.78 -3.14
C ASN A 130 -12.97 7.43 -3.13
N VAL A 131 -12.74 8.27 -2.14
CA VAL A 131 -11.44 8.91 -1.90
C VAL A 131 -10.94 8.49 -0.53
N ILE A 132 -9.73 7.93 -0.49
CA ILE A 132 -9.05 7.42 0.71
C ILE A 132 -7.82 8.28 0.97
N TYR A 133 -7.74 8.87 2.15
CA TYR A 133 -6.58 9.63 2.63
C TYR A 133 -5.78 8.78 3.60
N PHE A 134 -4.47 8.75 3.41
CA PHE A 134 -3.51 8.08 4.29
C PHE A 134 -2.71 9.16 5.03
N VAL A 135 -2.78 9.16 6.36
CA VAL A 135 -2.32 10.25 7.22
C VAL A 135 -1.25 9.77 8.20
N GLU A 136 -0.10 10.45 8.20
CA GLU A 136 1.00 10.22 9.14
C GLU A 136 1.29 11.53 9.90
N ASN A 137 1.32 11.49 11.23
CA ASN A 137 1.59 12.66 12.08
C ASN A 137 0.71 13.91 11.81
N GLY A 138 -0.49 13.70 11.24
CA GLY A 138 -1.41 14.78 10.83
C GLY A 138 -1.24 15.27 9.39
N GLU A 139 -0.20 14.82 8.67
CA GLU A 139 0.00 15.11 7.25
C GLU A 139 -0.60 14.03 6.36
N VAL A 140 -1.23 14.42 5.25
CA VAL A 140 -1.61 13.47 4.18
C VAL A 140 -0.35 13.05 3.44
N ARG A 141 -0.03 11.75 3.44
CA ARG A 141 1.13 11.17 2.72
C ARG A 141 0.74 10.48 1.41
N ARG A 142 -0.51 10.01 1.29
CA ARG A 142 -1.08 9.45 0.05
C ARG A 142 -2.57 9.74 -0.02
N ILE A 143 -3.07 10.02 -1.22
CA ILE A 143 -4.50 10.05 -1.56
C ILE A 143 -4.74 8.99 -2.62
N LYS A 144 -5.69 8.08 -2.42
CA LYS A 144 -6.18 7.13 -3.43
C LYS A 144 -7.61 7.46 -3.80
N HIS A 145 -7.82 7.91 -5.02
CA HIS A 145 -9.14 8.14 -5.62
C HIS A 145 -9.45 6.97 -6.55
N ASN A 146 -10.56 6.28 -6.29
CA ASN A 146 -11.10 5.24 -7.17
C ASN A 146 -12.41 5.76 -7.74
N SER A 147 -12.60 5.66 -9.06
CA SER A 147 -13.88 5.90 -9.73
C SER A 147 -14.21 4.78 -10.71
N GLY A 148 -15.50 4.58 -10.98
CA GLY A 148 -16.00 3.52 -11.85
C GLY A 148 -17.34 3.88 -12.49
N TYR A 149 -17.54 3.33 -13.68
CA TYR A 149 -18.74 3.46 -14.51
C TYR A 149 -19.04 2.09 -15.16
N GLU A 150 -20.16 1.93 -15.87
CA GLU A 150 -20.65 0.61 -16.32
C GLU A 150 -19.61 -0.23 -17.08
N HIS A 151 -18.69 0.40 -17.83
CA HIS A 151 -17.75 -0.26 -18.72
C HIS A 151 -16.27 -0.08 -18.34
N GLY A 152 -15.95 0.44 -17.15
CA GLY A 152 -14.55 0.64 -16.75
C GLY A 152 -14.37 1.34 -15.42
N GLY A 153 -13.12 1.63 -15.09
CA GLY A 153 -12.77 2.34 -13.86
C GLY A 153 -11.37 2.95 -13.90
N VAL A 154 -11.12 3.82 -12.95
CA VAL A 154 -9.87 4.57 -12.82
C VAL A 154 -9.45 4.59 -11.36
N THR A 155 -8.18 4.29 -11.09
CA THR A 155 -7.51 4.55 -9.82
C THR A 155 -6.45 5.63 -10.06
N LYS A 156 -6.56 6.77 -9.38
CA LYS A 156 -5.50 7.79 -9.29
C LYS A 156 -4.95 7.81 -7.87
N GLU A 157 -3.63 7.71 -7.75
CA GLU A 157 -2.93 7.82 -6.46
C GLU A 157 -1.92 8.95 -6.49
N PHE A 158 -2.05 9.87 -5.55
CA PHE A 158 -1.14 10.99 -5.35
C PHE A 158 -0.31 10.74 -4.09
N PHE A 159 1.01 10.78 -4.19
CA PHE A 159 1.93 10.61 -3.07
C PHE A 159 2.58 11.94 -2.72
N LEU A 160 2.52 12.28 -1.42
CA LEU A 160 2.82 13.61 -0.90
C LEU A 160 4.01 13.56 0.06
N LYS A 161 4.87 14.57 -0.05
CA LYS A 161 5.95 14.87 0.90
C LYS A 161 6.00 16.39 1.09
N ASP A 162 6.07 16.82 2.35
CA ASP A 162 6.13 18.24 2.74
C ASP A 162 5.00 19.07 2.06
N ASN A 163 3.80 18.46 1.99
CA ASN A 163 2.58 18.95 1.31
C ASN A 163 2.67 19.16 -0.22
N LYS A 164 3.72 18.68 -0.89
CA LYS A 164 3.87 18.65 -2.35
C LYS A 164 3.66 17.24 -2.90
N VAL A 165 3.07 17.11 -4.10
CA VAL A 165 2.99 15.84 -4.82
C VAL A 165 4.33 15.54 -5.49
N PHE A 166 4.92 14.38 -5.20
CA PHE A 166 6.21 13.95 -5.78
C PHE A 166 6.08 12.75 -6.73
N PHE A 167 4.99 11.99 -6.61
CA PHE A 167 4.71 10.83 -7.47
C PHE A 167 3.20 10.65 -7.66
N ILE A 168 2.81 10.32 -8.89
CA ILE A 168 1.42 10.00 -9.24
C ILE A 168 1.39 8.64 -9.94
N PHE A 169 0.53 7.75 -9.49
CA PHE A 169 0.17 6.52 -10.18
C PHE A 169 -1.26 6.63 -10.72
N HIS A 170 -1.47 6.20 -11.96
CA HIS A 170 -2.76 6.23 -12.63
C HIS A 170 -2.97 4.88 -13.32
N ASP A 171 -3.94 4.11 -12.85
CA ASP A 171 -4.37 2.84 -13.44
C ASP A 171 -5.78 3.02 -13.99
N ALA A 172 -6.02 2.62 -15.23
CA ALA A 172 -7.29 2.77 -15.91
C ALA A 172 -7.67 1.46 -16.62
N SER A 173 -8.92 1.06 -16.50
CA SER A 173 -9.47 -0.15 -17.12
C SER A 173 -10.69 0.16 -17.99
N THR A 174 -10.86 -0.61 -19.05
CA THR A 174 -12.10 -0.62 -19.84
C THR A 174 -12.41 -2.05 -20.27
N TRP A 175 -13.56 -2.57 -19.86
CA TRP A 175 -14.01 -3.92 -20.16
C TRP A 175 -15.02 -3.93 -21.31
N ARG A 176 -15.06 -5.04 -22.06
CA ARG A 176 -16.09 -5.34 -23.07
C ARG A 176 -16.20 -6.84 -23.31
N PHE A 177 -17.23 -7.27 -24.04
CA PHE A 177 -17.30 -8.63 -24.55
C PHE A 177 -16.17 -8.92 -25.56
N ASP A 178 -15.58 -10.11 -25.46
CA ASP A 178 -14.48 -10.56 -26.31
C ASP A 178 -15.01 -11.24 -27.57
N VAL A 179 -15.22 -10.46 -28.63
CA VAL A 179 -15.69 -10.93 -29.94
C VAL A 179 -14.71 -11.85 -30.67
N ASP A 180 -13.44 -11.92 -30.24
CA ASP A 180 -12.46 -12.86 -30.81
C ASP A 180 -12.56 -14.26 -30.16
N ALA A 181 -13.24 -14.37 -29.02
CA ALA A 181 -13.28 -15.59 -28.22
C ALA A 181 -14.29 -16.62 -28.76
N LYS A 182 -13.92 -17.90 -28.68
CA LYS A 182 -14.83 -19.03 -28.97
C LYS A 182 -15.78 -19.38 -27.83
N GLN A 183 -15.67 -18.68 -26.70
CA GLN A 183 -16.48 -18.90 -25.50
C GLN A 183 -17.54 -17.80 -25.43
N GLU A 184 -18.80 -18.22 -25.32
CA GLU A 184 -19.93 -17.31 -25.13
C GLU A 184 -19.77 -16.48 -23.85
N ASN A 185 -20.14 -15.20 -23.90
CA ASN A 185 -20.01 -14.23 -22.80
C ASN A 185 -18.57 -14.06 -22.25
N ALA A 186 -17.54 -14.41 -23.03
CA ALA A 186 -16.17 -14.04 -22.70
C ALA A 186 -15.99 -12.51 -22.69
N THR A 187 -15.05 -12.04 -21.87
CA THR A 187 -14.75 -10.63 -21.65
C THR A 187 -13.28 -10.33 -21.89
N ARG A 188 -13.02 -9.07 -22.26
CA ARG A 188 -11.72 -8.48 -22.49
C ARG A 188 -11.63 -7.16 -21.73
N ASP A 189 -10.64 -7.07 -20.85
CA ASP A 189 -10.31 -5.87 -20.09
C ASP A 189 -9.01 -5.30 -20.64
N ASP A 190 -9.03 -4.10 -21.20
CA ASP A 190 -7.81 -3.37 -21.57
C ASP A 190 -7.41 -2.47 -20.41
N MET A 191 -6.15 -2.60 -19.98
CA MET A 191 -5.55 -1.94 -18.81
C MET A 191 -4.44 -0.99 -19.26
N THR A 192 -4.43 0.23 -18.72
CA THR A 192 -3.39 1.23 -18.95
C THR A 192 -2.87 1.78 -17.62
N GLU A 193 -1.61 1.49 -17.30
CA GLU A 193 -0.92 2.03 -16.12
C GLU A 193 0.07 3.12 -16.52
N LYS A 194 0.00 4.28 -15.84
CA LYS A 194 0.93 5.40 -15.98
C LYS A 194 1.54 5.77 -14.63
N ARG A 195 2.82 6.16 -14.65
CA ARG A 195 3.61 6.57 -13.47
C ARG A 195 4.32 7.88 -13.77
N PHE A 196 4.08 8.89 -12.96
CA PHE A 196 4.58 10.24 -13.13
C PHE A 196 5.50 10.61 -11.96
N TYR A 197 6.73 10.99 -12.27
CA TYR A 197 7.75 11.36 -11.28
C TYR A 197 7.93 12.89 -11.30
N ILE A 198 7.73 13.54 -10.16
CA ILE A 198 7.66 15.00 -10.04
C ILE A 198 8.75 15.51 -9.09
N ILE A 199 9.55 16.47 -9.55
CA ILE A 199 10.50 17.24 -8.73
C ILE A 199 10.31 18.72 -9.08
N ASP A 200 10.30 19.60 -8.07
CA ASP A 200 10.10 21.05 -8.21
C ASP A 200 8.92 21.45 -9.12
N ASN A 201 7.82 20.71 -9.00
CA ASN A 201 6.59 20.87 -9.78
C ASN A 201 6.81 20.70 -11.31
N GLN A 202 7.79 19.88 -11.70
CA GLN A 202 8.06 19.49 -13.08
C GLN A 202 8.06 17.97 -13.22
N LEU A 203 7.55 17.46 -14.34
CA LEU A 203 7.58 16.03 -14.67
C LEU A 203 8.97 15.64 -15.20
N ILE A 204 9.74 14.94 -14.38
CA ILE A 204 11.12 14.52 -14.72
C ILE A 204 11.19 13.14 -15.40
N LYS A 205 10.15 12.31 -15.25
CA LYS A 205 10.03 10.99 -15.87
C LYS A 205 8.58 10.57 -15.97
N CYS A 206 8.21 9.97 -17.09
CA CYS A 206 6.89 9.36 -17.29
C CYS A 206 7.07 7.94 -17.82
N LEU A 207 6.44 6.99 -17.14
CA LEU A 207 6.39 5.60 -17.56
C LEU A 207 4.96 5.18 -17.85
N GLU A 208 4.79 4.34 -18.86
CA GLU A 208 3.50 3.82 -19.29
C GLU A 208 3.61 2.34 -19.64
N LYS A 209 2.55 1.57 -19.38
CA LYS A 209 2.36 0.26 -19.97
C LYS A 209 0.89 -0.04 -20.20
N GLU A 210 0.64 -0.85 -21.21
CA GLU A 210 -0.69 -1.29 -21.60
C GLU A 210 -0.68 -2.82 -21.65
N PHE A 211 -1.76 -3.45 -21.20
CA PHE A 211 -1.94 -4.90 -21.29
C PHE A 211 -3.42 -5.27 -21.31
N THR A 212 -3.71 -6.46 -21.82
CA THR A 212 -5.08 -6.97 -21.95
C THR A 212 -5.25 -8.22 -21.09
N ILE A 213 -6.29 -8.25 -20.27
CA ILE A 213 -6.78 -9.44 -19.59
C ILE A 213 -7.96 -9.99 -20.42
N ARG A 214 -8.02 -11.31 -20.63
CA ARG A 214 -9.16 -11.98 -21.28
C ARG A 214 -9.64 -13.13 -20.40
N SER A 215 -10.92 -13.16 -20.06
CA SER A 215 -11.49 -14.22 -19.19
C SER A 215 -11.50 -15.61 -19.83
N SER A 216 -11.34 -15.68 -21.16
CA SER A 216 -11.13 -16.91 -21.94
C SER A 216 -9.69 -17.47 -21.87
N VAL A 217 -8.73 -16.73 -21.29
CA VAL A 217 -7.30 -17.05 -21.25
C VAL A 217 -6.84 -17.33 -19.82
N LYS A 218 -6.20 -18.49 -19.59
CA LYS A 218 -5.69 -18.85 -18.24
C LYS A 218 -4.43 -18.09 -17.83
N ASN A 219 -3.56 -17.79 -18.79
CA ASN A 219 -2.25 -17.18 -18.56
C ASN A 219 -2.28 -15.72 -19.00
N ASN A 220 -3.11 -14.91 -18.35
CA ASN A 220 -3.16 -13.47 -18.63
C ASN A 220 -1.88 -12.75 -18.15
N PRO A 221 -1.48 -11.66 -18.80
CA PRO A 221 -0.45 -10.77 -18.26
C PRO A 221 -0.95 -10.13 -16.96
N THR A 222 -0.03 -9.96 -16.01
CA THR A 222 -0.22 -9.15 -14.81
C THR A 222 0.63 -7.89 -14.87
N SER A 223 0.27 -6.88 -14.08
CA SER A 223 1.06 -5.66 -13.86
C SER A 223 2.56 -5.95 -13.65
N ALA A 224 2.91 -6.95 -12.84
CA ALA A 224 4.30 -7.29 -12.54
C ALA A 224 5.06 -7.94 -13.71
N THR A 225 4.36 -8.61 -14.63
CA THR A 225 4.96 -9.28 -15.80
C THR A 225 5.13 -8.38 -17.02
N VAL A 226 4.48 -7.22 -17.05
CA VAL A 226 4.54 -6.28 -18.19
C VAL A 226 5.51 -5.14 -17.86
N ALA A 227 6.56 -5.02 -18.68
CA ALA A 227 7.56 -3.98 -18.51
C ALA A 227 6.98 -2.58 -18.76
N ASN A 228 7.41 -1.61 -17.94
CA ASN A 228 7.16 -0.19 -18.22
C ASN A 228 7.94 0.23 -19.47
N LYS A 229 7.30 1.01 -20.34
CA LYS A 229 7.94 1.81 -21.38
C LYS A 229 8.16 3.22 -20.85
N GLU A 230 9.23 3.88 -21.26
CA GLU A 230 9.42 5.31 -21.00
C GLU A 230 8.78 6.11 -22.13
N VAL A 231 8.01 7.14 -21.77
CA VAL A 231 7.22 7.95 -22.71
C VAL A 231 7.49 9.44 -22.48
N ALA A 232 7.28 10.26 -23.51
CA ALA A 232 7.31 11.70 -23.35
C ALA A 232 6.22 12.13 -22.35
N CYS A 233 6.60 12.97 -21.38
CA CYS A 233 5.64 13.48 -20.41
C CYS A 233 4.61 14.41 -21.08
N SER A 234 3.35 14.21 -20.71
CA SER A 234 2.27 15.15 -21.00
C SER A 234 2.38 16.41 -20.12
N ASP A 235 1.44 17.34 -20.27
CA ASP A 235 1.22 18.38 -19.28
C ASP A 235 0.92 17.78 -17.88
N LEU A 236 1.39 18.47 -16.84
CA LEU A 236 1.15 18.18 -15.43
C LEU A 236 -0.16 18.80 -14.93
N ALA A 237 -0.61 19.91 -15.52
CA ALA A 237 -1.78 20.66 -15.04
C ALA A 237 -3.08 19.82 -14.95
N PRO A 238 -3.40 18.89 -15.86
CA PRO A 238 -4.58 18.02 -15.71
C PRO A 238 -4.51 17.13 -14.46
N LEU A 239 -3.33 16.56 -14.17
CA LEU A 239 -3.11 15.70 -13.01
C LEU A 239 -3.19 16.48 -11.71
N MET A 240 -2.70 17.73 -11.71
CA MET A 240 -2.80 18.62 -10.54
C MET A 240 -4.22 19.12 -10.30
N LYS A 241 -5.02 19.32 -11.35
CA LYS A 241 -6.46 19.62 -11.20
C LYS A 241 -7.21 18.48 -10.49
N ASP A 242 -6.93 17.23 -10.88
CA ASP A 242 -7.50 16.05 -10.22
C ASP A 242 -7.10 15.99 -8.73
N TYR A 243 -5.82 16.27 -8.43
CA TYR A 243 -5.29 16.34 -7.06
C TYR A 243 -5.95 17.45 -6.23
N GLU A 244 -6.08 18.65 -6.77
CA GLU A 244 -6.71 19.80 -6.11
C GLU A 244 -8.18 19.53 -5.79
N LEU A 245 -8.91 18.91 -6.73
CA LEU A 245 -10.28 18.48 -6.56
C LEU A 245 -10.44 17.52 -5.37
N VAL A 246 -9.62 16.47 -5.28
CA VAL A 246 -9.72 15.54 -4.14
C VAL A 246 -9.22 16.16 -2.84
N LEU A 247 -8.13 16.96 -2.87
CA LEU A 247 -7.57 17.60 -1.67
C LEU A 247 -8.56 18.54 -0.97
N LYS A 248 -9.44 19.22 -1.73
CA LYS A 248 -10.58 20.03 -1.25
C LYS A 248 -11.43 19.27 -0.22
N TYR A 249 -11.60 17.96 -0.40
CA TYR A 249 -12.45 17.09 0.42
C TYR A 249 -11.69 16.28 1.49
N LYS A 250 -10.43 16.60 1.80
CA LYS A 250 -9.61 15.86 2.80
C LYS A 250 -10.18 15.77 4.22
N ASN A 251 -11.13 16.64 4.56
CA ASN A 251 -11.81 16.67 5.85
C ASN A 251 -13.20 15.98 5.83
N GLN A 252 -13.62 15.47 4.68
CA GLN A 252 -14.92 14.83 4.49
C GLN A 252 -14.97 13.46 5.20
N LYS A 253 -16.10 13.14 5.84
CA LYS A 253 -16.29 11.93 6.67
C LYS A 253 -17.63 11.22 6.47
N THR A 254 -18.47 11.72 5.58
CA THR A 254 -19.73 11.08 5.17
C THR A 254 -19.75 10.96 3.67
N ASP A 255 -20.55 10.05 3.16
CA ASP A 255 -20.73 9.91 1.71
C ASP A 255 -21.36 11.16 1.09
N MET A 256 -21.15 11.32 -0.21
CA MET A 256 -21.54 12.50 -1.00
C MET A 256 -22.27 12.12 -2.29
N GLU A 257 -22.88 13.11 -2.94
CA GLU A 257 -23.49 12.95 -4.27
C GLU A 257 -22.40 13.01 -5.35
N CYS A 258 -21.81 14.19 -5.57
CA CYS A 258 -20.76 14.43 -6.58
C CYS A 258 -19.46 15.04 -5.98
N LEU A 259 -18.39 15.04 -6.79
CA LEU A 259 -17.14 15.78 -6.54
C LEU A 259 -17.07 16.99 -7.48
N ASP A 260 -17.16 18.19 -6.92
CA ASP A 260 -17.19 19.48 -7.65
C ASP A 260 -16.03 20.41 -7.21
#